data_AF-A0A3D1SAU3-F1
#
_entry.id   AF-A0A3D1SAU3-F1
#
_cell.length_a   1.000
_cell.length_b   1.000
_cell.length_c   1.000
_cell.angle_alpha   90.00
_cell.angle_beta   90.00
_cell.angle_gamma   90.00
#
_symmetry.space_group_name_H-M   'P 1'
#
loop_
_entity.id
_entity.type
_entity.pdbx_description
1 polymer ?
#
loop_
_entity_poly.entity_id
_entity_poly.type
_entity_poly.pdbx_seq_one_letter_code
_entity_poly.pdbx_strand_id
1 'polypeptide(L)'
;EGNPNAFSYMNEPGSTFKTVTVMVAIDDGLITPADSFHVGNGLYQYNGKWVRDHYWRQGRDRGYLTVKEGIEVSSNVVMSKIVLKAYGDDPAKFVKGIDRIGLRKKLTWDVPLNGIEGTSSIRFPDDKVNYWSKTTLPWMSFGYESKV
;
A
#
# COMPACT_ATOMS: atom_id res chain seq x y z
N GLU A 1 31.25 -15.65 4.34
CA GLU A 1 30.93 -14.26 3.96
C GLU A 1 29.43 -14.04 4.13
N GLY A 2 29.05 -12.82 4.54
CA GLY A 2 27.76 -12.53 5.17
C GLY A 2 26.56 -12.75 4.25
N ASN A 3 25.50 -13.33 4.80
CA ASN A 3 24.21 -13.41 4.14
C ASN A 3 23.65 -11.98 4.04
N PRO A 4 23.53 -11.39 2.83
CA PRO A 4 23.18 -9.98 2.69
C PRO A 4 21.67 -9.80 2.87
N ASN A 5 21.20 -9.93 4.12
CA ASN A 5 19.78 -10.04 4.46
C ASN A 5 18.93 -8.89 3.90
N ALA A 6 19.52 -7.70 3.75
CA ALA A 6 18.88 -6.52 3.16
C ALA A 6 18.45 -6.70 1.70
N PHE A 7 19.06 -7.64 0.96
CA PHE A 7 18.80 -7.89 -0.45
C PHE A 7 18.19 -9.27 -0.73
N SER A 8 18.20 -10.17 0.28
CA SER A 8 17.78 -11.57 0.13
C SER A 8 16.44 -11.90 0.80
N TYR A 9 15.91 -11.04 1.68
CA TYR A 9 14.64 -11.26 2.38
C TYR A 9 13.58 -10.25 1.99
N MET A 10 12.50 -10.72 1.36
CA MET A 10 11.30 -9.92 1.15
C MET A 10 10.37 -10.01 2.36
N ASN A 11 9.87 -8.88 2.83
CA ASN A 11 8.91 -8.82 3.92
C ASN A 11 7.68 -8.02 3.52
N GLU A 12 6.57 -8.22 4.24
CA GLU A 12 5.44 -7.30 4.12
C GLU A 12 5.85 -5.96 4.74
N PRO A 13 5.91 -4.86 3.95
CA PRO A 13 6.42 -3.57 4.44
C PRO A 13 5.51 -2.95 5.51
N GLY A 14 4.23 -3.33 5.54
CA GLY A 14 3.23 -2.75 6.42
C GLY A 14 3.12 -1.23 6.22
N SER A 15 3.05 -0.48 7.33
CA SER A 15 2.75 0.96 7.27
C SER A 15 3.78 1.82 6.54
N THR A 16 4.99 1.32 6.27
CA THR A 16 5.98 2.06 5.44
C THR A 16 5.52 2.20 3.99
N PHE A 17 4.66 1.30 3.50
CA PHE A 17 4.10 1.35 2.15
C PHE A 17 3.10 2.50 1.96
N LYS A 18 2.58 3.09 3.03
CA LYS A 18 1.60 4.20 2.96
C LYS A 18 2.18 5.43 2.26
N THR A 19 3.49 5.66 2.41
CA THR A 19 4.19 6.74 1.69
C THR A 19 4.16 6.50 0.18
N VAL A 20 4.34 5.26 -0.26
CA VAL A 20 4.22 4.88 -1.69
C VAL A 20 2.79 5.14 -2.17
N THR A 21 1.79 4.72 -1.40
CA THR A 21 0.37 4.94 -1.72
C THR A 21 0.05 6.41 -1.95
N VAL A 22 0.44 7.28 -1.02
CA VAL A 22 0.16 8.72 -1.11
C VAL A 22 0.97 9.37 -2.22
N MET A 23 2.25 9.01 -2.38
CA MET A 23 3.11 9.53 -3.43
C MET A 23 2.53 9.25 -4.82
N VAL A 24 2.15 8.00 -5.10
CA VAL A 24 1.58 7.59 -6.39
C VAL A 24 0.27 8.33 -6.68
N ALA A 25 -0.62 8.46 -5.68
CA ALA A 25 -1.88 9.19 -5.84
C ALA A 25 -1.72 10.71 -6.02
N ILE A 26 -0.72 11.32 -5.40
CA ILE A 26 -0.40 12.74 -5.62
C ILE A 26 0.23 12.95 -7.01
N ASP A 27 1.15 12.09 -7.42
CA ASP A 27 1.82 12.17 -8.73
C ASP A 27 0.83 12.00 -9.90
N ASP A 28 -0.17 11.14 -9.73
CA ASP A 28 -1.27 10.99 -10.68
C ASP A 28 -2.32 12.13 -10.60
N GLY A 29 -2.17 13.08 -9.66
CA GLY A 29 -3.07 14.23 -9.50
C GLY A 29 -4.46 13.89 -8.94
N LEU A 30 -4.62 12.73 -8.31
CA LEU A 30 -5.91 12.19 -7.89
C LEU A 30 -6.32 12.59 -6.46
N ILE A 31 -5.36 13.07 -5.67
CA ILE A 31 -5.57 13.59 -4.32
C ILE A 31 -4.66 14.80 -4.05
N THR A 32 -5.03 15.59 -3.05
CA THR A 32 -4.14 16.57 -2.41
C THR A 32 -3.93 16.22 -0.94
N PRO A 33 -2.87 16.74 -0.27
CA PRO A 33 -2.70 16.56 1.18
C PRO A 33 -3.89 17.05 2.03
N ALA A 34 -4.71 17.96 1.49
CA ALA A 34 -5.88 18.54 2.16
C ALA A 34 -7.18 17.77 1.91
N ASP A 35 -7.22 16.86 0.93
CA ASP A 35 -8.37 15.97 0.73
C ASP A 35 -8.65 15.21 2.02
N SER A 36 -9.93 15.07 2.38
CA SER A 36 -10.34 14.42 3.62
C SER A 36 -11.25 13.23 3.39
N PHE A 37 -11.14 12.25 4.29
CA PHE A 37 -11.87 11.00 4.25
C PHE A 37 -12.48 10.72 5.61
N HIS A 38 -13.76 10.35 5.63
CA HIS A 38 -14.42 9.94 6.87
C HIS A 38 -13.78 8.65 7.39
N VAL A 39 -13.28 8.63 8.63
CA VAL A 39 -12.67 7.45 9.26
C VAL A 39 -13.52 6.87 10.37
N GLY A 40 -14.51 7.60 10.88
CA GLY A 40 -15.35 7.16 11.98
C GLY A 40 -14.51 6.79 13.21
N ASN A 41 -14.80 5.62 13.79
CA ASN A 41 -14.05 5.04 14.90
C ASN A 41 -12.81 4.23 14.47
N GLY A 42 -12.30 4.41 13.25
CA GLY A 42 -11.16 3.66 12.73
C GLY A 42 -11.51 2.26 12.21
N LEU A 43 -12.79 2.00 11.93
CA LEU A 43 -13.27 0.78 11.28
C LEU A 43 -13.87 1.10 9.91
N TYR A 44 -13.46 0.35 8.90
CA TYR A 44 -14.04 0.44 7.56
C TYR A 44 -14.29 -0.96 7.01
N GLN A 45 -15.55 -1.28 6.73
CA GLN A 45 -15.91 -2.56 6.12
C GLN A 45 -15.86 -2.43 4.60
N TYR A 46 -15.13 -3.35 3.96
CA TYR A 46 -15.04 -3.43 2.52
C TYR A 46 -15.08 -4.89 2.07
N ASN A 47 -16.03 -5.20 1.18
CA ASN A 47 -16.26 -6.56 0.67
C ASN A 47 -16.29 -7.63 1.77
N GLY A 48 -17.04 -7.36 2.85
CA GLY A 48 -17.21 -8.26 4.00
C GLY A 48 -16.03 -8.35 4.96
N LYS A 49 -14.90 -7.69 4.68
CA LYS A 49 -13.72 -7.67 5.55
C LYS A 49 -13.53 -6.30 6.20
N TRP A 50 -12.94 -6.30 7.39
CA TRP A 50 -12.67 -5.07 8.16
C TRP A 50 -11.24 -4.58 7.94
N VAL A 51 -11.12 -3.34 7.47
CA VAL A 51 -9.91 -2.52 7.64
C VAL A 51 -10.00 -1.87 9.02
N ARG A 52 -8.89 -1.91 9.77
CA ARG A 52 -8.83 -1.41 11.15
C ARG A 52 -7.61 -0.50 11.32
N ASP A 53 -7.84 0.68 11.87
CA ASP A 53 -6.77 1.56 12.34
C ASP A 53 -6.28 1.13 13.73
N HIS A 54 -5.03 1.40 14.09
CA HIS A 54 -4.44 0.94 15.36
C HIS A 54 -5.25 1.35 16.62
N TYR A 55 -6.02 2.45 16.54
CA TYR A 55 -6.83 2.99 17.63
C TYR A 55 -8.28 2.49 17.65
N TRP A 56 -8.70 1.58 16.75
CA TRP A 56 -10.10 1.19 16.57
C TRP A 56 -10.80 0.71 17.85
N ARG A 57 -10.06 0.07 18.78
CA ARG A 57 -10.59 -0.44 20.05
C ARG A 57 -11.01 0.66 21.03
N GLN A 58 -10.57 1.89 20.82
CA GLN A 58 -10.96 3.03 21.66
C GLN A 58 -12.42 3.44 21.42
N GLY A 59 -13.00 3.06 20.28
CA GLY A 59 -14.40 3.39 19.92
C GLY A 59 -14.67 4.88 19.67
N ARG A 60 -13.69 5.76 19.87
CA ARG A 60 -13.81 7.20 19.67
C ARG A 60 -13.94 7.53 18.19
N ASP A 61 -15.04 8.19 17.83
CA ASP A 61 -15.22 8.76 16.50
C ASP A 61 -14.24 9.92 16.28
N ARG A 62 -13.47 9.85 15.19
CA ARG A 62 -12.56 10.90 14.74
C ARG A 62 -13.10 11.70 13.56
N GLY A 63 -14.30 11.38 13.07
CA GLY A 63 -14.92 12.07 11.94
C GLY A 63 -14.10 11.91 10.66
N TYR A 64 -13.59 13.02 10.15
CA TYR A 64 -12.76 13.06 8.94
C TYR A 64 -11.30 13.26 9.30
N LEU A 65 -10.41 12.60 8.55
CA LEU A 65 -8.98 12.90 8.53
C LEU A 65 -8.57 13.31 7.12
N THR A 66 -7.72 14.31 7.03
CA THR A 66 -7.01 14.68 5.80
C THR A 66 -6.03 13.59 5.40
N VAL A 67 -5.57 13.59 4.13
CA VAL A 67 -4.48 12.72 3.66
C VAL A 67 -3.24 12.89 4.54
N LYS A 68 -2.90 14.14 4.87
CA LYS A 68 -1.77 14.46 5.76
C LYS A 68 -1.92 13.82 7.14
N GLU A 69 -3.05 14.06 7.82
CA GLU A 69 -3.32 13.47 9.14
C GLU A 69 -3.36 11.94 9.06
N GLY A 70 -3.89 11.38 7.97
CA GLY A 70 -3.93 9.95 7.72
C GLY A 70 -2.54 9.30 7.67
N ILE A 71 -1.54 9.98 7.12
CA ILE A 71 -0.14 9.55 7.20
C ILE A 71 0.42 9.72 8.62
N GLU A 72 0.18 10.86 9.26
CA GLU A 72 0.68 11.17 10.61
C GLU A 72 0.20 10.15 11.66
N VAL A 73 -1.07 9.76 11.62
CA VAL A 73 -1.63 8.76 12.54
C VAL A 73 -1.56 7.34 11.98
N SER A 74 -0.96 7.16 10.81
CA SER A 74 -0.85 5.88 10.12
C SER A 74 -2.20 5.16 9.98
N SER A 75 -3.22 5.86 9.46
CA SER A 75 -4.56 5.31 9.23
C SER A 75 -4.60 4.36 8.03
N ASN A 76 -4.90 3.08 8.26
CA ASN A 76 -5.20 2.11 7.21
C ASN A 76 -6.51 2.46 6.48
N VAL A 77 -7.48 3.02 7.20
CA VAL A 77 -8.77 3.42 6.65
C VAL A 77 -8.60 4.53 5.62
N VAL A 78 -7.81 5.58 5.92
CA VAL A 78 -7.53 6.66 4.95
C VAL A 78 -6.86 6.09 3.71
N MET A 79 -5.82 5.26 3.87
CA MET A 79 -5.10 4.68 2.72
C MET A 79 -6.01 3.82 1.84
N SER A 80 -6.85 2.99 2.45
CA SER A 80 -7.81 2.16 1.72
C SER A 80 -8.79 3.03 0.92
N LYS A 81 -9.29 4.12 1.51
CA LYS A 81 -10.23 5.01 0.84
C LYS A 81 -9.57 5.84 -0.27
N ILE A 82 -8.31 6.25 -0.11
CA ILE A 82 -7.52 6.88 -1.16
C ILE A 82 -7.44 5.96 -2.38
N VAL A 83 -6.93 4.74 -2.23
CA VAL A 83 -6.71 3.86 -3.39
C VAL A 83 -8.02 3.42 -4.05
N LEU A 84 -9.09 3.22 -3.26
CA LEU A 84 -10.39 2.86 -3.81
C LEU A 84 -11.00 4.02 -4.60
N LYS A 85 -10.88 5.26 -4.10
CA LYS A 85 -11.32 6.47 -4.82
C LYS A 85 -10.51 6.69 -6.10
N ALA A 86 -9.18 6.54 -6.02
CA ALA A 86 -8.26 6.88 -7.09
C ALA A 86 -8.17 5.79 -8.18
N TYR A 87 -8.23 4.52 -7.80
CA TYR A 87 -7.87 3.39 -8.67
C TYR A 87 -8.88 2.23 -8.62
N GLY A 88 -10.05 2.41 -7.99
CA GLY A 88 -11.05 1.35 -7.88
C GLY A 88 -11.52 0.80 -9.23
N ASP A 89 -11.67 1.68 -10.23
CA ASP A 89 -12.12 1.33 -11.58
C ASP A 89 -11.00 0.73 -12.45
N ASP A 90 -9.74 1.11 -12.19
CA ASP A 90 -8.56 0.61 -12.89
C ASP A 90 -7.41 0.38 -11.90
N PRO A 91 -7.40 -0.75 -11.18
CA PRO A 91 -6.37 -1.04 -10.20
C PRO A 91 -4.97 -1.21 -10.80
N ALA A 92 -4.89 -1.47 -12.11
CA ALA A 92 -3.61 -1.58 -12.80
C ALA A 92 -2.86 -0.24 -12.83
N LYS A 93 -3.56 0.90 -12.79
CA LYS A 93 -2.92 2.24 -12.67
C LYS A 93 -2.12 2.37 -11.38
N PHE A 94 -2.64 1.90 -10.25
CA PHE A 94 -1.92 1.94 -8.99
C PHE A 94 -0.60 1.16 -9.08
N VAL A 95 -0.64 -0.06 -9.61
CA VAL A 95 0.55 -0.91 -9.72
C VAL A 95 1.55 -0.34 -10.73
N LYS A 96 1.07 0.22 -11.85
CA LYS A 96 1.93 0.95 -12.80
C LYS A 96 2.56 2.20 -12.19
N GLY A 97 1.87 2.91 -11.30
CA GLY A 97 2.46 4.01 -10.53
C GLY A 97 3.59 3.54 -9.61
N ILE A 98 3.42 2.37 -8.99
CA ILE A 98 4.48 1.73 -8.20
C ILE A 98 5.68 1.32 -9.09
N ASP A 99 5.42 0.80 -10.29
CA ASP A 99 6.47 0.51 -11.29
C ASP A 99 7.24 1.79 -11.69
N ARG A 100 6.53 2.91 -11.82
CA ARG A 100 7.08 4.21 -12.23
C ARG A 100 8.10 4.76 -11.22
N ILE A 101 7.87 4.57 -9.92
CA ILE A 101 8.83 4.94 -8.86
C ILE A 101 9.97 3.90 -8.70
N GLY A 102 9.96 2.83 -9.48
CA GLY A 102 11.05 1.85 -9.56
C GLY A 102 11.00 0.73 -8.52
N LEU A 103 9.94 0.64 -7.71
CA LEU A 103 9.89 -0.31 -6.58
C LEU A 103 9.92 -1.78 -7.02
N ARG A 104 9.37 -2.07 -8.21
CA ARG A 104 9.38 -3.42 -8.82
C ARG A 104 10.54 -3.66 -9.78
N LYS A 105 11.42 -2.69 -9.99
CA LYS A 105 12.58 -2.88 -10.87
C LYS A 105 13.59 -3.80 -10.18
N LYS A 106 14.06 -4.80 -10.93
CA LYS A 106 15.17 -5.65 -10.46
C LYS A 106 16.38 -4.77 -10.18
N LEU A 107 16.88 -4.84 -8.95
CA LEU A 107 18.13 -4.17 -8.60
C LEU A 107 19.30 -4.86 -9.33
N THR A 108 20.11 -4.07 -10.02
CA THR A 108 21.37 -4.51 -10.63
C THR A 108 22.53 -4.09 -9.75
N TRP A 109 23.38 -5.05 -9.39
CA TRP A 109 24.56 -4.80 -8.55
C TRP A 109 25.76 -5.58 -9.10
N ASP A 110 26.96 -5.10 -8.78
CA ASP A 110 28.25 -5.64 -9.25
C ASP A 110 28.76 -6.82 -8.40
N VAL A 111 28.15 -7.06 -7.23
CA VAL A 111 28.45 -8.20 -6.36
C VAL A 111 27.42 -9.32 -6.56
N PRO A 112 27.84 -10.58 -6.75
CA PRO A 112 26.92 -11.71 -6.82
C PRO A 112 26.12 -11.86 -5.52
N LEU A 113 24.80 -11.81 -5.61
CA LEU A 113 23.90 -12.06 -4.48
C LEU A 113 23.36 -13.50 -4.56
N ASN A 114 23.31 -14.21 -3.43
CA ASN A 114 22.61 -15.48 -3.30
C ASN A 114 21.26 -15.22 -2.59
N GLY A 115 20.12 -15.57 -3.20
CA GLY A 115 18.79 -15.38 -2.61
C GLY A 115 17.69 -15.01 -3.61
N ILE A 116 16.54 -14.51 -3.12
CA ILE A 116 15.50 -13.94 -3.99
C ILE A 116 16.01 -12.58 -4.47
N GLU A 117 16.60 -12.57 -5.65
CA GLU A 117 17.32 -11.45 -6.24
C GLU A 117 16.43 -10.20 -6.42
N GLY A 118 16.47 -9.25 -5.49
CA GLY A 118 16.19 -7.82 -5.74
C GLY A 118 14.88 -7.48 -6.48
N THR A 119 13.87 -8.35 -6.45
CA THR A 119 12.57 -8.15 -7.10
C THR A 119 11.49 -8.08 -6.05
N SER A 120 10.92 -6.91 -5.80
CA SER A 120 9.71 -6.82 -4.99
C SER A 120 8.58 -7.63 -5.65
N SER A 121 7.82 -8.39 -4.86
CA SER A 121 6.62 -9.09 -5.29
C SER A 121 5.38 -8.27 -4.93
N ILE A 122 4.95 -7.43 -5.86
CA ILE A 122 3.72 -6.65 -5.78
C ILE A 122 2.72 -7.24 -6.77
N ARG A 123 1.54 -7.61 -6.28
CA ARG A 123 0.50 -8.23 -7.11
C ARG A 123 0.05 -7.28 -8.22
N PHE A 124 -0.34 -7.86 -9.35
CA PHE A 124 -0.94 -7.15 -10.47
C PHE A 124 -2.31 -7.76 -10.80
N PRO A 125 -3.31 -6.98 -11.24
CA PRO A 125 -4.65 -7.53 -11.54
C PRO A 125 -4.70 -8.67 -12.56
N ASP A 126 -3.73 -8.74 -13.49
CA ASP A 126 -3.63 -9.77 -14.53
C ASP A 126 -2.67 -10.93 -14.16
N ASP A 127 -2.19 -10.96 -12.91
CA ASP A 127 -1.29 -12.00 -12.43
C ASP A 127 -2.03 -13.35 -12.37
N LYS A 128 -1.62 -14.27 -13.25
CA LYS A 128 -2.20 -15.61 -13.37
C LYS A 128 -1.81 -16.55 -12.21
N VAL A 129 -0.79 -16.19 -11.43
CA VAL A 129 -0.27 -16.98 -10.32
C VAL A 129 -0.82 -16.45 -8.99
N ASN A 130 -0.83 -15.13 -8.79
CA ASN A 130 -1.33 -14.50 -7.58
C ASN A 130 -2.69 -13.82 -7.83
N TYR A 131 -3.77 -14.56 -7.57
CA TYR A 131 -5.14 -14.08 -7.78
C TYR A 131 -5.39 -12.69 -7.16
N TRP A 132 -5.95 -11.79 -7.97
CA TRP A 132 -6.42 -10.47 -7.55
C TRP A 132 -7.84 -10.57 -6.99
N SER A 133 -7.96 -10.48 -5.66
CA SER A 133 -9.25 -10.45 -5.00
C SER A 133 -9.82 -9.04 -4.97
N LYS A 134 -11.13 -8.92 -4.73
CA LYS A 134 -11.76 -7.61 -4.49
C LYS A 134 -11.07 -6.82 -3.37
N THR A 135 -10.51 -7.49 -2.36
CA THR A 135 -9.84 -6.85 -1.22
C THR A 135 -8.36 -6.53 -1.45
N THR A 136 -7.78 -6.95 -2.57
CA THR A 136 -6.34 -6.82 -2.83
C THR A 136 -5.91 -5.36 -2.90
N LEU A 137 -6.60 -4.51 -3.68
CA LEU A 137 -6.28 -3.08 -3.79
C LEU A 137 -6.21 -2.35 -2.42
N PRO A 138 -7.27 -2.38 -1.58
CA PRO A 138 -7.21 -1.69 -0.30
C PRO A 138 -6.15 -2.25 0.64
N TRP A 139 -5.90 -3.56 0.67
CA TRP A 139 -4.88 -4.16 1.57
C TRP A 139 -3.45 -3.82 1.14
N MET A 140 -3.21 -3.73 -0.17
CA MET A 140 -1.93 -3.24 -0.72
C MET A 140 -1.62 -1.81 -0.27
N SER A 141 -2.62 -0.95 -0.15
CA SER A 141 -2.41 0.46 0.19
C SER A 141 -1.71 0.71 1.53
N PHE A 142 -1.75 -0.27 2.44
CA PHE A 142 -1.09 -0.21 3.75
C PHE A 142 -0.13 -1.38 4.00
N GLY A 143 0.36 -1.99 2.92
CA GLY A 143 1.54 -2.86 2.91
C GLY A 143 1.29 -4.36 3.14
N TYR A 144 0.04 -4.83 2.96
CA TYR A 144 -0.29 -6.26 2.90
C TYR A 144 -0.52 -6.68 1.45
N GLU A 145 -0.42 -7.97 1.13
CA GLU A 145 -0.51 -8.45 -0.27
C GLU A 145 0.63 -7.93 -1.18
N SER A 146 1.67 -7.34 -0.58
CA SER A 146 2.90 -6.86 -1.19
C SER A 146 4.10 -7.36 -0.39
N LYS A 147 5.12 -7.89 -1.05
CA LYS A 147 6.41 -8.18 -0.43
C LYS A 147 7.47 -7.31 -1.09
N VAL A 148 8.18 -6.54 -0.29
CA VAL A 148 9.22 -5.60 -0.73
C VAL A 148 10.53 -5.99 -0.06
#